data_AF-A0A7W2IM50-F1
#
_entry.id   AF-A0A7W2IM50-F1
#
_cell.length_a   1.000
_cell.length_b   1.000
_cell.length_c   1.000
_cell.angle_alpha   90.00
_cell.angle_beta   90.00
_cell.angle_gamma   90.00
#
_symmetry.space_group_name_H-M   'P 1'
#
loop_
_entity.id
_entity.type
_entity.pdbx_description
1 polymer ?
#
loop_
_entity_poly.entity_id
_entity_poly.type
_entity_poly.pdbx_seq_one_letter_code
_entity_poly.pdbx_strand_id
1 'polypeptide(L)'
;MTSEKNTTELEDELKTLIAHHKKWEGRDFTWAQVFVWGGIIASGTSSIYGSGITEMGHFFAAVVGAIPGVLIVVDKTFKFSARASWHARYRAALNSLFRKLRDENSPVPPISQALSKLESEMERDFPPMDPEILGGKRR
;
A
#
# COMPACT_ATOMS: atom_id res chain seq x y z
N MET A 1 30.96 -22.91 12.08
CA MET A 1 30.08 -22.24 13.07
C MET A 1 29.69 -20.81 12.69
N THR A 2 30.57 -19.99 12.08
CA THR A 2 30.20 -18.62 11.65
C THR A 2 29.25 -18.58 10.43
N SER A 3 29.45 -19.47 9.45
CA SER A 3 28.61 -19.49 8.24
C SER A 3 27.15 -19.85 8.50
N GLU A 4 26.89 -20.79 9.40
CA GLU A 4 25.54 -21.28 9.70
C GLU A 4 24.71 -20.22 10.44
N LYS A 5 25.35 -19.51 11.38
CA LYS A 5 24.75 -18.37 12.09
C LYS A 5 24.34 -17.24 11.15
N ASN A 6 25.22 -16.90 10.19
CA ASN A 6 24.95 -15.83 9.22
C ASN A 6 23.77 -16.18 8.29
N THR A 7 23.62 -17.45 7.91
CA THR A 7 22.48 -17.91 7.11
C THR A 7 21.17 -17.77 7.89
N THR A 8 21.14 -18.20 9.15
CA THR A 8 19.93 -18.10 9.99
C THR A 8 19.51 -16.65 10.25
N GLU A 9 20.48 -15.75 10.42
CA GLU A 9 20.23 -14.32 10.62
C GLU A 9 19.59 -13.68 9.38
N LEU A 10 20.14 -13.96 8.19
CA LEU A 10 19.60 -13.47 6.93
C LEU A 10 18.22 -14.06 6.60
N GLU A 11 17.99 -15.33 6.94
CA GLU A 11 16.66 -15.94 6.81
C GLU A 11 15.60 -15.24 7.66
N ASP A 12 15.92 -14.94 8.91
CA ASP A 12 14.99 -14.29 9.83
C ASP A 12 14.76 -12.82 9.47
N GLU A 13 15.78 -12.13 8.95
CA GLU A 13 15.63 -10.81 8.35
C GLU A 13 14.65 -10.84 7.17
N LEU A 14 14.84 -11.76 6.21
CA LEU A 14 13.95 -11.91 5.06
C LEU A 14 12.51 -12.25 5.48
N LYS A 15 12.32 -13.16 6.46
CA LYS A 15 10.98 -13.47 6.99
C LYS A 15 10.32 -12.25 7.61
N THR A 16 11.08 -11.46 8.37
CA THR A 16 10.59 -10.24 9.02
C THR A 16 10.14 -9.21 7.99
N LEU A 17 10.93 -8.99 6.94
CA LEU A 17 10.59 -8.09 5.84
C LEU A 17 9.37 -8.58 5.05
N ILE A 18 9.28 -9.88 4.76
CA ILE A 18 8.11 -10.49 4.09
C ILE A 18 6.84 -10.28 4.92
N ALA A 19 6.90 -10.52 6.23
CA ALA A 19 5.76 -10.34 7.13
C ALA A 19 5.35 -8.87 7.24
N HIS A 20 6.33 -7.96 7.32
CA HIS A 20 6.10 -6.53 7.31
C HIS A 20 5.35 -6.09 6.06
N HIS A 21 5.87 -6.40 4.87
CA HIS A 21 5.25 -5.98 3.62
C HIS A 21 3.90 -6.65 3.36
N LYS A 22 3.68 -7.89 3.82
CA LYS A 22 2.35 -8.54 3.77
C LYS A 22 1.32 -7.76 4.60
N LYS A 23 1.69 -7.29 5.79
CA LYS A 23 0.80 -6.50 6.66
C LYS A 23 0.43 -5.16 6.02
N TRP A 24 1.42 -4.48 5.41
CA TRP A 24 1.21 -3.18 4.77
C TRP A 24 0.44 -3.29 3.46
N GLU A 25 0.70 -4.30 2.63
CA GLU A 25 -0.08 -4.63 1.44
C GLU A 25 -1.58 -4.75 1.78
N GLY A 26 -1.91 -5.56 2.79
CA GLY A 26 -3.30 -5.77 3.21
C GLY A 26 -3.95 -4.49 3.74
N ARG A 27 -3.20 -3.69 4.50
CA ARG A 27 -3.71 -2.43 5.07
C ARG A 27 -4.00 -1.41 3.98
N ASP A 28 -3.07 -1.20 3.06
CA ASP A 28 -3.22 -0.23 1.98
C ASP A 28 -4.31 -0.66 0.99
N PHE A 29 -4.43 -1.96 0.71
CA PHE A 29 -5.54 -2.49 -0.08
C PHE A 29 -6.89 -2.27 0.61
N THR A 30 -6.97 -2.50 1.92
CA THR A 30 -8.20 -2.26 2.70
C THR A 30 -8.62 -0.79 2.65
N TRP A 31 -7.66 0.14 2.83
CA TRP A 31 -7.94 1.57 2.69
C TRP A 31 -8.44 1.94 1.30
N ALA A 32 -7.81 1.43 0.25
CA ALA A 32 -8.27 1.66 -1.11
C ALA A 32 -9.73 1.19 -1.30
N GLN A 33 -10.08 0.00 -0.81
CA GLN A 33 -11.44 -0.53 -0.89
C GLN A 33 -12.44 0.29 -0.07
N VAL A 34 -12.08 0.69 1.16
CA VAL A 34 -12.94 1.53 2.02
C VAL A 34 -13.27 2.84 1.32
N PHE A 35 -12.30 3.48 0.66
CA PHE A 35 -12.55 4.72 -0.06
C PHE A 35 -13.41 4.51 -1.32
N VAL A 36 -13.20 3.44 -2.08
CA VAL A 36 -14.05 3.11 -3.23
C VAL A 36 -15.50 2.84 -2.81
N TRP A 37 -15.71 1.93 -1.85
CA TRP A 37 -17.05 1.58 -1.36
C TRP A 37 -17.72 2.75 -0.66
N GLY A 38 -16.97 3.53 0.12
CA GLY A 38 -17.47 4.76 0.73
C GLY A 38 -17.99 5.75 -0.31
N GLY A 39 -17.33 5.85 -1.48
CA GLY A 39 -17.74 6.75 -2.55
C GLY A 39 -18.98 6.28 -3.28
N ILE A 40 -19.10 4.98 -3.49
CA ILE A 40 -20.29 4.37 -4.10
C ILE A 40 -21.51 4.57 -3.19
N ILE A 41 -21.39 4.31 -1.88
CA ILE A 41 -22.48 4.49 -0.92
C ILE A 41 -22.89 5.97 -0.82
N ALA A 42 -21.92 6.88 -0.80
CA ALA A 42 -22.20 8.32 -0.80
C ALA A 42 -22.90 8.81 -2.07
N SER A 43 -22.53 8.27 -3.24
CA SER A 43 -23.15 8.63 -4.53
C SER A 43 -24.55 8.02 -4.69
N GLY A 44 -24.76 6.80 -4.19
CA GLY A 44 -26.07 6.15 -4.21
C GLY A 44 -27.07 6.87 -3.28
N THR A 45 -26.61 7.30 -2.11
CA THR A 45 -27.45 8.05 -1.17
C THR A 45 -27.83 9.42 -1.73
N SER A 46 -26.92 10.18 -2.35
CA SER A 46 -27.26 11.47 -2.98
C SER A 46 -28.30 11.35 -4.10
N SER A 47 -28.26 10.26 -4.88
CA SER A 47 -29.24 9.99 -5.95
C SER A 47 -30.64 9.68 -5.42
N ILE A 48 -30.73 8.98 -4.28
CA ILE A 48 -32.01 8.70 -3.60
C ILE A 48 -32.57 9.97 -2.96
N TYR A 49 -31.74 10.87 -2.42
CA TYR A 49 -32.21 12.13 -1.84
C TYR A 49 -32.79 13.10 -2.90
N GLY A 50 -32.23 13.13 -4.11
CA GLY A 50 -32.79 13.92 -5.22
C GLY A 50 -34.21 13.50 -5.65
N SER A 51 -34.65 12.29 -5.26
CA SER A 51 -35.98 11.77 -5.57
C SER A 51 -37.09 12.20 -4.58
N GLY A 52 -36.74 12.89 -3.49
CA GLY A 52 -37.73 13.49 -2.57
C GLY A 52 -38.40 12.53 -1.56
N ILE A 53 -37.88 11.30 -1.40
CA ILE A 53 -38.51 10.25 -0.57
C ILE A 53 -38.19 10.40 0.93
N THR A 54 -37.18 11.18 1.32
CA THR A 54 -36.73 11.31 2.72
C THR A 54 -36.41 12.76 3.10
N GLU A 55 -37.05 13.29 4.15
CA GLU A 55 -36.77 14.62 4.74
C GLU A 55 -35.51 14.59 5.64
N MET A 56 -34.34 14.27 5.09
CA MET A 56 -33.09 14.59 5.78
C MET A 56 -32.73 16.05 5.54
N GLY A 57 -32.41 16.79 6.62
CA GLY A 57 -32.10 18.22 6.55
C GLY A 57 -30.97 18.53 5.57
N HIS A 58 -31.08 19.66 4.85
CA HIS A 58 -30.18 20.08 3.77
C HIS A 58 -28.67 20.00 4.10
N PHE A 59 -28.32 20.17 5.37
CA PHE A 59 -26.96 20.01 5.87
C PHE A 59 -26.40 18.59 5.67
N PHE A 60 -27.19 17.55 5.95
CA PHE A 60 -26.78 16.15 5.75
C PHE A 60 -26.61 15.83 4.26
N ALA A 61 -27.51 16.31 3.41
CA ALA A 61 -27.41 16.11 1.96
C ALA A 61 -26.14 16.77 1.37
N ALA A 62 -25.79 17.97 1.83
CA ALA A 62 -24.57 18.66 1.43
C ALA A 62 -23.30 17.91 1.85
N VAL A 63 -23.27 17.38 3.08
CA VAL A 63 -22.14 16.59 3.59
C VAL A 63 -21.98 15.31 2.76
N VAL A 64 -23.06 14.58 2.51
CA VAL A 64 -23.04 13.33 1.74
C VAL A 64 -22.61 13.57 0.29
N GLY A 65 -23.09 14.64 -0.34
CA GLY A 65 -22.70 15.02 -1.70
C GLY A 65 -21.22 15.41 -1.86
N ALA A 66 -20.56 15.87 -0.79
CA ALA A 66 -19.15 16.23 -0.80
C ALA A 66 -18.19 15.03 -0.66
N ILE A 67 -18.68 13.89 -0.12
CA ILE A 67 -17.86 12.70 0.15
C ILE A 67 -17.14 12.17 -1.11
N PRO A 68 -17.79 11.99 -2.29
CA PRO A 68 -17.11 11.49 -3.49
C PRO A 68 -15.90 12.34 -3.90
N GLY A 69 -16.00 13.67 -3.77
CA GLY A 69 -14.89 14.58 -4.07
C GLY A 69 -13.70 14.40 -3.13
N VAL A 70 -13.97 14.27 -1.82
CA VAL A 70 -12.93 14.02 -0.81
C VAL A 70 -12.23 12.69 -1.06
N LEU A 71 -12.99 11.65 -1.44
CA LEU A 71 -12.44 10.32 -1.68
C LEU A 71 -11.51 10.26 -2.89
N ILE A 72 -11.86 10.94 -3.98
CA ILE A 72 -10.98 11.07 -5.16
C ILE A 72 -9.68 11.79 -4.80
N VAL A 73 -9.77 12.86 -4.00
CA VAL A 73 -8.61 13.62 -3.52
C VAL A 73 -7.70 12.73 -2.66
N VAL A 74 -8.28 11.97 -1.73
CA VAL A 74 -7.54 11.08 -0.85
C VAL A 74 -6.86 9.95 -1.64
N ASP A 75 -7.55 9.30 -2.57
CA ASP A 75 -6.95 8.25 -3.40
C ASP A 75 -5.79 8.79 -4.26
N LYS A 76 -5.97 9.95 -4.91
CA LYS A 76 -4.90 10.58 -5.71
C LYS A 76 -3.70 11.04 -4.87
N THR A 77 -3.94 11.50 -3.64
CA THR A 77 -2.89 12.03 -2.75
C THR A 77 -2.04 10.90 -2.17
N PHE A 78 -2.69 9.87 -1.63
CA PHE A 78 -2.00 8.80 -0.91
C PHE A 78 -1.65 7.59 -1.80
N LYS A 79 -2.32 7.44 -2.95
CA LYS A 79 -2.09 6.38 -3.94
C LYS A 79 -2.08 5.00 -3.30
N PHE A 80 -3.05 4.72 -2.43
CA PHE A 80 -3.12 3.48 -1.64
C PHE A 80 -3.05 2.22 -2.51
N SER A 81 -3.72 2.22 -3.67
CA SER A 81 -3.64 1.12 -4.64
C SER A 81 -2.22 0.92 -5.20
N ALA A 82 -1.54 2.01 -5.55
CA ALA A 82 -0.16 1.95 -6.02
C ALA A 82 0.79 1.44 -4.93
N ARG A 83 0.61 1.87 -3.67
CA ARG A 83 1.41 1.41 -2.52
C ARG A 83 1.17 -0.06 -2.19
N ALA A 84 -0.08 -0.52 -2.22
CA ALA A 84 -0.41 -1.93 -2.07
C ALA A 84 0.29 -2.77 -3.17
N SER A 85 0.24 -2.31 -4.42
CA SER A 85 0.95 -2.98 -5.53
C SER A 85 2.47 -2.99 -5.35
N TRP A 86 3.04 -1.90 -4.82
CA TRP A 86 4.46 -1.80 -4.51
C TRP A 86 4.87 -2.82 -3.43
N HIS A 87 4.11 -2.91 -2.33
CA HIS A 87 4.33 -3.90 -1.28
C HIS A 87 4.20 -5.34 -1.78
N ALA A 88 3.23 -5.61 -2.65
CA ALA A 88 3.06 -6.93 -3.26
C ALA A 88 4.27 -7.33 -4.13
N ARG A 89 4.77 -6.41 -4.98
CA ARG A 89 5.97 -6.63 -5.79
C ARG A 89 7.20 -6.85 -4.93
N TYR A 90 7.38 -6.03 -3.89
CA TYR A 90 8.51 -6.16 -2.98
C TYR A 90 8.48 -7.53 -2.27
N ARG A 91 7.33 -7.91 -1.73
CA ARG A 91 7.13 -9.21 -1.09
C ARG A 91 7.43 -10.36 -2.06
N ALA A 92 7.02 -10.27 -3.32
CA ALA A 92 7.33 -11.29 -4.31
C ALA A 92 8.84 -11.44 -4.54
N ALA A 93 9.56 -10.32 -4.66
CA ALA A 93 11.01 -10.32 -4.81
C ALA A 93 11.73 -10.88 -3.56
N LEU A 94 11.32 -10.49 -2.35
CA LEU A 94 11.86 -11.03 -1.10
C LEU A 94 11.62 -12.54 -0.97
N ASN A 95 10.43 -13.03 -1.35
CA ASN A 95 10.15 -14.46 -1.38
C ASN A 95 11.06 -15.22 -2.37
N SER A 96 11.44 -14.59 -3.49
CA SER A 96 12.39 -15.19 -4.42
C SER A 96 13.78 -15.34 -3.80
N LEU A 97 14.26 -14.33 -3.06
CA LEU A 97 15.54 -14.39 -2.34
C LEU A 97 15.50 -15.44 -1.22
N PHE A 98 14.40 -15.48 -0.48
CA PHE A 98 14.18 -16.47 0.58
C PHE A 98 14.21 -17.91 0.04
N ARG A 99 13.58 -18.17 -1.10
CA ARG A 99 13.64 -19.49 -1.76
C ARG A 99 15.05 -19.83 -2.24
N LYS A 100 15.79 -18.88 -2.80
CA LYS A 100 17.20 -19.10 -3.19
C LYS A 100 18.10 -19.45 -2.00
N LEU A 101 17.86 -18.82 -0.85
CA LEU A 101 18.62 -19.10 0.36
C LEU A 101 18.25 -20.47 0.95
N ARG A 102 16.95 -20.77 1.07
CA ARG A 102 16.43 -21.99 1.71
C ARG A 102 16.49 -23.24 0.82
N ASP A 103 16.06 -23.13 -0.44
CA ASP A 103 15.85 -24.26 -1.34
C ASP A 103 17.08 -24.54 -2.23
N GLU A 104 17.79 -23.49 -2.66
CA GLU A 104 18.96 -23.61 -3.55
C GLU A 104 20.29 -23.63 -2.78
N ASN A 105 20.28 -23.47 -1.45
CA ASN A 105 21.47 -23.35 -0.60
C ASN A 105 22.49 -22.33 -1.14
N SER A 106 22.00 -21.25 -1.73
CA SER A 106 22.87 -20.19 -2.27
C SER A 106 23.74 -19.60 -1.16
N PRO A 107 25.00 -19.25 -1.43
CA PRO A 107 25.86 -18.66 -0.42
C PRO A 107 25.30 -17.31 0.06
N VAL A 108 25.49 -17.01 1.34
CA VAL A 108 24.94 -15.81 2.01
C VAL A 108 25.40 -14.48 1.35
N PRO A 109 26.68 -14.28 0.99
CA PRO A 109 27.14 -13.01 0.43
C PRO A 109 26.39 -12.49 -0.81
N PRO A 110 26.15 -13.29 -1.87
CA PRO A 110 25.39 -12.81 -3.03
C PRO A 110 23.91 -12.55 -2.72
N ILE A 111 23.29 -13.27 -1.78
CA ILE A 111 21.90 -13.01 -1.38
C ILE A 111 21.80 -11.69 -0.61
N SER A 112 22.74 -11.42 0.29
CA SER A 112 22.83 -10.16 1.01
C SER A 112 23.02 -8.97 0.05
N GLN A 113 23.92 -9.10 -0.94
CA GLN A 113 24.08 -8.06 -1.97
C GLN A 113 22.83 -7.87 -2.83
N ALA A 114 22.14 -8.96 -3.19
CA ALA A 114 20.90 -8.89 -3.95
C ALA A 114 19.78 -8.23 -3.14
N LEU A 115 19.73 -8.45 -1.82
CA LEU A 115 18.79 -7.79 -0.92
C LEU A 115 19.04 -6.27 -0.87
N SER A 116 20.28 -5.82 -0.65
CA SER A 116 20.60 -4.38 -0.62
C SER A 116 20.30 -3.69 -1.95
N LYS A 117 20.54 -4.38 -3.08
CA LYS A 117 20.19 -3.88 -4.40
C LYS A 117 18.67 -3.76 -4.56
N LEU A 118 17.92 -4.79 -4.15
CA LEU A 118 16.47 -4.79 -4.18
C LEU A 118 15.89 -3.66 -3.32
N GLU A 119 16.41 -3.45 -2.12
CA GLU A 119 16.03 -2.34 -1.24
C GLU A 119 16.17 -0.99 -1.94
N SER A 120 17.33 -0.75 -2.55
CA SER A 120 17.63 0.49 -3.26
C SER A 120 16.69 0.71 -4.47
N GLU A 121 16.41 -0.35 -5.22
CA GLU A 121 15.49 -0.30 -6.36
C GLU A 121 14.05 -0.03 -5.91
N MET A 122 13.59 -0.73 -4.87
CA MET A 122 12.24 -0.57 -4.35
C MET A 122 12.04 0.79 -3.70
N GLU A 123 13.03 1.33 -2.98
CA GLU A 123 12.97 2.67 -2.39
C GLU A 123 12.80 3.75 -3.47
N ARG A 124 13.56 3.65 -4.57
CA ARG A 124 13.42 4.56 -5.71
C ARG A 124 12.02 4.48 -6.35
N ASP A 125 11.47 3.28 -6.42
CA ASP A 125 10.18 3.03 -7.08
C ASP A 125 8.98 3.23 -6.13
N PHE A 126 9.22 3.67 -4.89
CA PHE A 126 8.15 3.89 -3.90
C PHE A 126 7.20 5.00 -4.37
N PRO A 127 5.87 4.77 -4.38
CA PRO A 127 4.91 5.78 -4.82
C PRO A 127 4.92 6.99 -3.87
N PRO A 128 5.39 8.18 -4.34
CA PRO A 128 5.42 9.35 -3.50
C PRO A 128 4.00 9.85 -3.21
N MET A 129 3.82 10.46 -2.05
CA MET A 129 2.63 11.28 -1.82
C MET A 129 2.63 12.45 -2.79
N ASP A 130 1.45 12.85 -3.25
CA ASP A 130 1.31 14.03 -4.10
C ASP A 130 0.94 15.25 -3.23
N PRO A 131 1.91 16.09 -2.83
CA PRO A 131 1.63 17.24 -1.97
C PRO A 131 0.92 18.38 -2.70
N GLU A 132 0.94 18.39 -4.05
CA GLU A 132 0.32 19.46 -4.84
C GLU A 132 -1.19 19.49 -4.64
N ILE A 133 -1.80 18.34 -4.41
CA ILE A 133 -3.23 18.19 -4.13
C ILE A 133 -3.60 18.78 -2.76
N LEU A 134 -2.65 18.85 -1.82
CA LEU A 134 -2.82 19.45 -0.49
C LEU A 134 -2.37 20.93 -0.43
N GLY A 135 -2.04 21.54 -1.58
CA GLY A 135 -1.55 22.92 -1.64
C GLY A 135 -0.07 23.09 -1.23
N GLY A 136 0.66 21.99 -1.06
CA GLY A 136 2.09 22.01 -0.78
C GLY A 136 2.90 22.20 -2.07
N LYS A 137 3.60 23.33 -2.22
CA LYS A 137 4.60 23.49 -3.29
C LYS A 137 5.74 22.48 -3.08
N ARG A 138 6.08 21.71 -4.11
CA ARG A 138 7.33 20.94 -4.15
C ARG A 138 8.49 21.92 -3.94
N ARG A 139 9.27 21.74 -2.88
CA ARG A 139 10.53 22.45 -2.65
C ARG A 139 11.66 21.70 -3.31
#